data_AF-A0A136N9V9-F1
#
_entry.id   AF-A0A136N9V9-F1
#
_cell.length_a   1.000
_cell.length_b   1.000
_cell.length_c   1.000
_cell.angle_alpha   90.00
_cell.angle_beta   90.00
_cell.angle_gamma   90.00
#
_symmetry.space_group_name_H-M   'P 1'
#
loop_
_entity.id
_entity.type
_entity.pdbx_description
1 polymer ?
#
loop_
_entity_poly.entity_id
_entity_poly.type
_entity_poly.pdbx_seq_one_letter_code
_entity_poly.pdbx_strand_id
1 'polypeptide(L)'
;MQIIAWIGVSQAIFAAILMLSKKENNVSDKVLFFWLVLLTFDFFTCGLDYELFQKPLLSSSFLLFNPALYLYIRSLTNKNFKLNFFQFLHFIPYLAFKVLSYILKEPFSMNTFF
;
A
#
# COMPACT_ATOMS: atom_id res chain seq x y z
N MET A 1 12.91 4.99 12.50
CA MET A 1 11.99 4.78 11.36
C MET A 1 11.90 3.31 10.93
N GLN A 2 13.00 2.57 10.83
CA GLN A 2 12.98 1.11 10.56
C GLN A 2 12.06 0.30 11.48
N ILE A 3 12.12 0.51 12.81
CA ILE A 3 11.21 -0.15 13.76
C ILE A 3 9.73 0.15 13.45
N ILE A 4 9.42 1.40 13.06
CA ILE A 4 8.06 1.82 12.70
C ILE A 4 7.60 1.10 11.42
N ALA A 5 8.49 0.91 10.44
CA ALA A 5 8.17 0.12 9.25
C ALA A 5 7.79 -1.33 9.60
N TRP A 6 8.56 -2.00 10.46
CA TRP A 6 8.25 -3.38 10.90
C TRP A 6 6.98 -3.49 11.76
N ILE A 7 6.69 -2.48 12.58
CA ILE A 7 5.40 -2.37 13.27
C ILE A 7 4.27 -2.25 12.24
N GLY A 8 4.43 -1.40 11.22
CA GLY A 8 3.48 -1.22 10.13
C GLY A 8 3.22 -2.52 9.35
N VAL A 9 4.27 -3.28 9.03
CA VAL A 9 4.16 -4.62 8.41
C VAL A 9 3.31 -5.54 9.29
N SER A 10 3.66 -5.67 10.57
CA SER A 10 2.97 -6.55 11.51
C SER A 10 1.48 -6.18 11.63
N GLN A 11 1.18 -4.90 11.76
CA GLN A 11 -0.20 -4.39 11.88
C GLN A 11 -1.00 -4.62 10.58
N ALA A 12 -0.41 -4.33 9.42
CA ALA A 12 -1.08 -4.49 8.14
C ALA A 12 -1.35 -5.96 7.81
N ILE A 13 -0.39 -6.85 8.07
CA ILE A 13 -0.57 -8.31 7.90
C ILE A 13 -1.67 -8.82 8.82
N PHE A 14 -1.60 -8.46 10.11
CA PHE A 14 -2.58 -8.90 11.08
C PHE A 14 -3.99 -8.43 10.70
N ALA A 15 -4.15 -7.16 10.32
CA ALA A 15 -5.42 -6.64 9.85
C ALA A 15 -5.91 -7.34 8.56
N ALA A 16 -5.02 -7.64 7.62
CA ALA A 16 -5.36 -8.37 6.40
C ALA A 16 -5.87 -9.79 6.73
N ILE A 17 -5.19 -10.50 7.65
CA ILE A 17 -5.62 -11.83 8.13
C ILE A 17 -6.98 -11.75 8.83
N LEU A 18 -7.22 -10.72 9.65
CA LEU A 18 -8.53 -10.51 10.27
C LEU A 18 -9.64 -10.32 9.24
N MET A 19 -9.38 -9.56 8.17
CA MET A 19 -10.36 -9.37 7.09
C MET A 19 -10.63 -10.65 6.31
N LEU A 20 -9.63 -11.50 6.10
CA LEU A 20 -9.84 -12.84 5.51
C LEU A 20 -10.64 -13.77 6.41
N SER A 21 -10.51 -13.62 7.73
CA SER A 21 -11.15 -14.50 8.71
C SER A 21 -12.63 -14.20 8.94
N LYS A 22 -13.17 -13.13 8.33
CA LYS A 22 -14.61 -12.83 8.39
C LYS A 22 -15.42 -13.92 7.71
N LYS A 23 -16.42 -14.45 8.44
CA LYS A 23 -17.36 -15.49 7.97
C LYS A 23 -18.17 -15.04 6.74
N GLU A 24 -18.64 -13.80 6.76
CA GLU A 24 -19.31 -13.17 5.63
C GLU A 24 -18.37 -12.15 5.00
N ASN A 25 -17.96 -12.41 3.75
CA ASN A 25 -16.98 -11.58 3.05
C ASN A 25 -17.65 -10.87 1.88
N ASN A 26 -18.06 -9.62 2.13
CA ASN A 26 -18.66 -8.77 1.10
C ASN A 26 -17.59 -8.14 0.19
N VAL A 27 -17.99 -7.46 -0.89
CA VAL A 27 -17.03 -6.88 -1.84
C VAL A 27 -16.14 -5.82 -1.17
N SER A 28 -16.68 -5.05 -0.21
CA SER A 28 -15.92 -4.05 0.54
C SER A 28 -14.82 -4.65 1.41
N ASP A 29 -15.09 -5.77 2.05
CA ASP A 29 -14.12 -6.51 2.85
C ASP A 29 -12.97 -7.02 1.96
N LYS A 30 -13.27 -7.46 0.74
CA LYS A 30 -12.23 -7.84 -0.26
C LYS A 30 -11.38 -6.66 -0.70
N VAL A 31 -12.00 -5.49 -0.93
CA VAL A 31 -11.28 -4.26 -1.29
C VAL A 31 -10.37 -3.82 -0.14
N LEU A 32 -10.88 -3.83 1.09
CA LEU A 32 -10.10 -3.48 2.28
C LEU A 32 -8.96 -4.47 2.51
N PHE A 33 -9.22 -5.78 2.38
CA PHE A 33 -8.18 -6.79 2.43
C PHE A 33 -7.06 -6.52 1.43
N PHE A 34 -7.40 -6.28 0.16
CA PHE A 34 -6.42 -5.98 -0.88
C PHE A 34 -5.61 -4.73 -0.55
N TRP A 35 -6.26 -3.69 -0.03
CA TRP A 35 -5.57 -2.48 0.42
C TRP A 35 -4.59 -2.74 1.56
N LEU A 36 -4.97 -3.54 2.56
CA LEU A 36 -4.09 -3.91 3.69
C LEU A 36 -2.89 -4.75 3.22
N VAL A 37 -3.08 -5.61 2.23
CA VAL A 37 -1.99 -6.34 1.57
C VAL A 37 -1.04 -5.38 0.86
N LEU A 38 -1.55 -4.40 0.10
CA LEU A 38 -0.71 -3.39 -0.54
C LEU A 38 0.08 -2.56 0.48
N LEU A 39 -0.53 -2.19 1.61
CA LEU A 39 0.17 -1.49 2.70
C LEU A 39 1.24 -2.36 3.35
N THR A 40 0.97 -3.66 3.53
CA THR A 40 1.98 -4.62 3.99
C THR A 40 3.21 -4.57 3.09
N PHE A 41 3.01 -4.65 1.77
CA PHE A 41 4.11 -4.56 0.81
C PHE A 41 4.84 -3.21 0.90
N ASP A 42 4.12 -2.09 1.07
CA ASP A 42 4.74 -0.77 1.18
C ASP A 42 5.64 -0.64 2.41
N PHE A 43 5.14 -1.02 3.59
CA PHE A 43 5.94 -1.02 4.81
C PHE A 43 7.07 -2.04 4.76
N PHE A 44 6.86 -3.19 4.14
CA PHE A 44 7.88 -4.23 4.02
C PHE A 44 9.05 -3.76 3.16
N THR A 45 8.77 -3.15 2.01
CA THR A 45 9.82 -2.55 1.16
C THR A 45 10.56 -1.43 1.88
N CYS A 46 9.86 -0.59 2.65
CA CYS A 46 10.51 0.46 3.45
C CYS A 46 11.46 -0.16 4.51
N GLY A 47 11.03 -1.22 5.19
CA GLY A 47 11.87 -1.97 6.13
C GLY A 47 13.10 -2.57 5.44
N LEU A 48 12.93 -3.18 4.26
CA LEU A 48 14.03 -3.72 3.47
C LEU A 48 14.99 -2.63 2.97
N ASP A 49 14.50 -1.46 2.59
CA ASP A 49 15.35 -0.36 2.15
C ASP A 49 16.30 0.09 3.27
N TYR A 50 15.82 0.11 4.52
CA TYR A 50 16.67 0.35 5.67
C TYR A 50 17.75 -0.73 5.86
N GLU A 51 17.45 -2.00 5.64
CA GLU A 51 18.44 -3.09 5.73
C GLU A 51 19.48 -3.05 4.59
N LEU A 52 19.03 -2.78 3.36
CA LEU A 52 19.85 -2.89 2.15
C LEU A 52 20.62 -1.61 1.83
N PHE A 53 20.03 -0.44 2.08
CA PHE A 53 20.58 0.86 1.67
C PHE A 53 20.86 1.79 2.86
N GLN A 54 20.57 1.35 4.10
CA GLN A 54 20.64 2.17 5.32
C GLN A 54 19.77 3.43 5.31
N LYS A 55 18.88 3.56 4.32
CA LYS A 55 17.99 4.70 4.12
C LYS A 55 16.72 4.23 3.40
N PRO A 56 15.56 4.84 3.70
CA PRO A 56 14.34 4.51 2.97
C PRO A 56 14.41 5.13 1.58
N LEU A 57 13.91 4.39 0.58
CA LEU A 57 13.70 4.96 -0.75
C LEU A 57 12.39 5.74 -0.81
N LEU A 58 12.29 6.63 -1.78
CA LEU A 58 11.13 7.46 -2.00
C LEU A 58 9.91 6.59 -2.39
N SER A 59 8.98 6.40 -1.45
CA SER A 59 7.67 5.81 -1.74
C SER A 59 6.60 6.91 -1.73
N SER A 60 5.71 6.89 -2.71
CA SER A 60 4.55 7.78 -2.75
C SER A 60 3.32 7.05 -2.25
N SER A 61 3.23 6.86 -0.93
CA SER A 61 2.09 6.17 -0.30
C SER A 61 0.75 6.84 -0.61
N PHE A 62 0.73 8.13 -0.98
CA PHE A 62 -0.48 8.82 -1.48
C PHE A 62 -1.03 8.23 -2.78
N LEU A 63 -0.16 7.81 -3.71
CA LEU A 63 -0.57 7.20 -4.97
C LEU A 63 -1.19 5.81 -4.78
N LEU A 64 -0.91 5.14 -3.65
CA LEU A 64 -1.55 3.90 -3.25
C LEU A 64 -2.81 4.16 -2.43
N PHE A 65 -2.70 5.01 -1.41
CA PHE A 65 -3.75 5.25 -0.42
C PHE A 65 -4.99 5.89 -1.06
N ASN A 66 -4.82 6.88 -1.92
CA ASN A 66 -5.96 7.62 -2.47
C ASN A 66 -6.86 6.75 -3.37
N PRO A 67 -6.33 5.99 -4.36
CA PRO A 67 -7.17 5.07 -5.13
C PRO A 67 -7.79 3.96 -4.30
N ALA A 68 -7.03 3.39 -3.34
CA ALA A 68 -7.54 2.34 -2.47
C ALA A 68 -8.71 2.83 -1.59
N LEU A 69 -8.55 4.00 -0.97
CA LEU A 69 -9.60 4.62 -0.17
C LEU A 69 -10.84 4.94 -1.02
N TYR A 70 -10.64 5.49 -2.22
CA TYR A 70 -11.74 5.75 -3.14
C TYR A 70 -12.52 4.48 -3.49
N LEU A 71 -11.83 3.40 -3.87
CA LEU A 71 -12.47 2.11 -4.18
C LEU A 71 -13.19 1.54 -2.96
N TYR A 72 -12.59 1.66 -1.78
CA TYR A 72 -13.21 1.20 -0.53
C TYR A 72 -14.50 1.96 -0.23
N ILE A 73 -14.47 3.30 -0.22
CA ILE A 73 -15.67 4.13 0.02
C ILE A 73 -16.74 3.85 -1.03
N ARG A 74 -16.37 3.74 -2.30
CA ARG A 74 -17.30 3.42 -3.39
C ARG A 74 -17.95 2.04 -3.20
N SER A 75 -17.20 1.06 -2.72
CA SER A 75 -17.73 -0.27 -2.42
C SER A 75 -18.73 -0.27 -1.26
N LEU A 76 -18.54 0.60 -0.26
CA LEU A 76 -19.44 0.74 0.89
C LEU A 76 -20.73 1.48 0.55
N THR A 77 -20.64 2.48 -0.33
CA THR A 77 -21.76 3.39 -0.63
C THR A 77 -22.65 2.91 -1.78
N ASN A 78 -22.11 2.13 -2.71
CA ASN A 78 -22.86 1.64 -3.88
C ASN A 78 -23.21 0.15 -3.72
N LYS A 79 -24.50 -0.14 -3.53
CA LYS A 79 -25.02 -1.52 -3.37
C LYS A 79 -24.75 -2.44 -4.56
N ASN A 80 -24.58 -1.88 -5.77
CA ASN A 80 -24.29 -2.63 -6.99
C ASN A 80 -22.82 -2.62 -7.37
N PHE A 81 -21.94 -2.24 -6.45
CA PHE A 81 -20.50 -2.20 -6.71
C PHE A 81 -19.95 -3.58 -7.04
N LYS A 82 -19.23 -3.67 -8.16
CA LYS A 82 -18.47 -4.84 -8.58
C LYS A 82 -17.03 -4.43 -8.79
N LEU A 83 -16.11 -5.25 -8.27
CA LEU A 83 -14.69 -5.13 -8.57
C LEU A 83 -14.47 -5.40 -10.05
N ASN A 84 -13.76 -4.50 -10.72
CA ASN A 84 -13.38 -4.64 -12.12
C ASN A 84 -11.86 -4.51 -12.24
N PHE A 85 -11.25 -5.31 -13.12
CA PHE A 85 -9.82 -5.23 -13.42
C PHE A 85 -9.37 -3.81 -13.81
N PHE A 86 -10.22 -3.05 -14.51
CA PHE A 86 -9.89 -1.66 -14.88
C PHE A 86 -9.70 -0.73 -13.68
N GLN A 87 -10.31 -1.02 -12.53
CA GLN A 87 -10.09 -0.24 -11.32
C GLN A 87 -8.66 -0.38 -10.78
N PHE A 88 -7.99 -1.50 -11.08
CA PHE A 88 -6.61 -1.74 -10.66
C PHE A 88 -5.60 -0.90 -11.45
N LEU A 89 -5.97 -0.37 -12.63
CA LEU A 89 -5.11 0.55 -13.39
C LEU A 89 -4.80 1.82 -12.60
N HIS A 90 -5.64 2.22 -11.64
CA HIS A 90 -5.37 3.37 -10.77
C HIS A 90 -4.16 3.17 -9.83
N PHE A 91 -3.66 1.94 -9.67
CA PHE A 91 -2.43 1.65 -8.92
C PHE A 91 -1.16 1.68 -9.80
N ILE A 92 -1.29 1.80 -11.13
CA ILE A 92 -0.14 1.91 -12.04
C ILE A 92 0.76 3.10 -11.69
N PRO A 93 0.25 4.32 -11.42
CA PRO A 93 1.11 5.45 -11.04
C PRO A 93 1.96 5.16 -9.81
N TYR A 94 1.40 4.50 -8.80
CA TYR A 94 2.14 4.08 -7.61
C TYR A 94 3.24 3.07 -7.97
N LEU A 95 2.92 2.03 -8.76
CA LEU A 95 3.89 1.01 -9.15
C LEU A 95 5.03 1.61 -9.98
N ALA A 96 4.70 2.46 -10.97
CA ALA A 96 5.68 3.13 -11.81
C ALA A 96 6.62 4.01 -10.98
N PHE A 97 6.07 4.82 -10.08
CA PHE A 97 6.86 5.69 -9.20
C PHE A 97 7.78 4.87 -8.29
N LYS A 98 7.27 3.78 -7.72
CA LYS A 98 8.05 2.91 -6.83
C LYS A 98 9.19 2.22 -7.57
N VAL A 99 8.94 1.65 -8.74
CA VAL A 99 9.97 1.03 -9.58
C VAL A 99 11.04 2.05 -9.98
N LEU A 100 10.63 3.25 -10.40
CA LEU A 100 11.57 4.32 -10.73
C LEU A 100 12.43 4.71 -9.52
N SER A 101 11.84 4.83 -8.33
CA SER A 101 12.61 5.12 -7.11
C SER A 101 13.63 4.03 -6.79
N TYR A 102 13.32 2.76 -7.06
CA TYR A 102 14.29 1.66 -6.89
C TYR A 102 15.42 1.71 -7.92
N ILE A 103 15.12 2.02 -9.17
CA ILE A 103 16.12 2.16 -10.24
C ILE A 103 17.08 3.32 -9.93
N LEU A 104 16.52 4.47 -9.53
CA LEU A 104 17.29 5.68 -9.23
C LEU A 104 17.92 5.67 -7.84
N LYS A 105 17.46 4.78 -6.94
CA LYS A 105 17.82 4.74 -5.51
C LYS A 105 17.61 6.09 -4.81
N GLU A 106 16.55 6.78 -5.23
CA GLU A 106 16.19 8.10 -4.73
C GLU A 106 15.80 8.00 -3.26
N PRO A 107 16.49 8.70 -2.34
CA PRO A 107 16.14 8.66 -0.92
C PRO A 107 14.85 9.42 -0.65
N PHE A 108 14.08 8.99 0.36
CA PHE A 108 12.93 9.76 0.83
C PHE A 108 13.34 11.11 1.46
N SER A 109 14.55 11.21 2.00
CA SER A 109 15.04 12.43 2.65
C SER A 109 15.41 13.50 1.63
N MET A 110 14.86 14.71 1.79
CA MET A 110 15.21 15.91 1.00
C MET A 110 16.58 16.52 1.37
N ASN A 111 17.38 15.86 2.21
CA ASN A 111 18.64 16.40 2.75
C ASN A 111 19.70 16.70 1.69
N THR A 112 19.54 16.21 0.46
CA THR A 112 20.46 16.43 -0.66
C THR A 112 19.96 17.49 -1.65
N PHE A 113 18.77 18.06 -1.44
CA PHE A 113 18.14 19.03 -2.36
C PHE A 113 18.28 20.50 -1.90
N PHE A 114 18.79 20.75 -0.70
CA PHE A 114 19.01 22.10 -0.14
C PHE A 114 20.42 22.24 0.42
#